data_AF-A0A4T0M528-F1
#
_entry.id   AF-A0A4T0M528-F1
#
_cell.length_a   1.000
_cell.length_b   1.000
_cell.length_c   1.000
_cell.angle_alpha   90.00
_cell.angle_beta   90.00
_cell.angle_gamma   90.00
#
_symmetry.space_group_name_H-M   'P 1'
#
loop_
_entity.id
_entity.type
_entity.pdbx_description
1 polymer ?
#
loop_
_entity_poly.entity_id
_entity_poly.type
_entity_poly.pdbx_seq_one_letter_code
_entity_poly.pdbx_strand_id
1 'polypeptide(L)'
;MEEYKLSIPEYANEERLQRLKSLYSDFTRLRDTNERGYYANISWWKGVLNGGFSLIDGLTFRFDDAYLRIWEHTTLGTPHALAAVIVRSQNSMVDDGILLPLTEFLSSQSNTLSKQKSLLNMPLEWLFSSLGLGQDEGAQDGHSLFVKAKGSYIFKDRVRNLADSLVDEHMIEPSTRRLYSRRDFSRKYSLNGLDTEVVLKWLINDGKVIVDGDAVKFVIEPSEKIINKVDMGVISMNSALGSISSQVDELEGEINRHNENISTHIKNKETDKAKRALRSRKALQELLSKRLDSKENLQGVLLKIEQSVGDIEIMKAYETSNDTLKTLLKAPELDRDRVENTMDSLSDTLADHNEIEQAIARPGGAEISTEMEDEIEAEYRQLFEESKKSEETVEETPQELPSPPTNEPLEDKIALTN
;
A
#
# COMPACT_ATOMS: atom_id res chain seq x y z
N MET A 1 -0.57 18.71 15.99
CA MET A 1 0.75 19.34 16.23
C MET A 1 0.75 20.25 17.46
N GLU A 2 -0.13 21.26 17.56
CA GLU A 2 -0.25 22.11 18.76
C GLU A 2 -0.60 21.33 20.03
N GLU A 3 -1.54 20.39 19.94
CA GLU A 3 -1.86 19.48 21.06
C GLU A 3 -0.64 18.68 21.52
N TYR A 4 0.18 18.20 20.59
CA TYR A 4 1.42 17.51 20.93
C TYR A 4 2.43 18.44 21.60
N LYS A 5 2.57 19.70 21.15
CA LYS A 5 3.42 20.67 21.87
C LYS A 5 2.95 20.85 23.31
N LEU A 6 1.66 21.01 23.54
CA LEU A 6 1.07 21.14 24.88
C LEU A 6 1.24 19.88 25.73
N SER A 7 1.47 18.72 25.12
CA SER A 7 1.82 17.50 25.86
C SER A 7 3.26 17.49 26.39
N ILE A 8 4.14 18.37 25.87
CA ILE A 8 5.55 18.43 26.26
C ILE A 8 5.69 19.32 27.51
N PRO A 9 6.30 18.83 28.60
CA PRO A 9 6.40 19.57 29.87
C PRO A 9 7.01 20.96 29.77
N GLU A 10 8.03 21.16 28.91
CA GLU A 10 8.67 22.46 28.73
C GLU A 10 7.77 23.52 28.09
N TYR A 11 6.74 23.11 27.33
CA TYR A 11 5.77 24.02 26.73
C TYR A 11 4.55 24.23 27.63
N ALA A 12 4.17 23.23 28.43
CA ALA A 12 2.98 23.27 29.28
C ALA A 12 3.21 23.97 30.63
N ASN A 13 4.45 23.99 31.13
CA ASN A 13 4.77 24.49 32.47
C ASN A 13 5.62 25.78 32.40
N GLU A 14 5.04 26.89 32.88
CA GLU A 14 5.72 28.20 32.96
C GLU A 14 7.00 28.17 33.80
N GLU A 15 7.10 27.31 34.82
CA GLU A 15 8.31 27.16 35.63
C GLU A 15 9.50 26.62 34.81
N ARG A 16 9.21 25.96 33.67
CA ARG A 16 10.23 25.44 32.74
C ARG A 16 10.60 26.43 31.63
N LEU A 17 10.07 27.65 31.64
CA LEU A 17 10.34 28.65 30.60
C LEU A 17 11.84 28.96 30.43
N GLN A 18 12.64 28.91 31.51
CA GLN A 18 14.10 29.10 31.40
C GLN A 18 14.79 27.96 30.63
N ARG A 19 14.32 26.72 30.82
CA ARG A 19 14.80 25.57 30.05
C ARG A 19 14.43 25.75 28.57
N LEU A 20 13.19 26.16 28.29
CA LEU A 20 12.70 26.41 26.94
C LEU A 20 13.48 27.53 26.23
N LYS A 21 13.79 28.63 26.94
CA LYS A 21 14.66 29.72 26.44
C LYS A 21 16.02 29.18 25.99
N SER A 22 16.65 28.32 26.79
CA SER A 22 17.92 27.67 26.42
C SER A 22 17.79 26.79 25.17
N LEU A 23 16.67 26.07 25.03
CA LEU A 23 16.41 25.19 23.87
C LEU A 23 16.13 25.95 22.58
N TYR A 24 15.57 27.17 22.66
CA TYR A 24 15.27 28.04 21.51
C TYR A 24 16.43 28.95 21.11
N SER A 25 17.39 29.16 22.02
CA SER A 25 18.62 29.90 21.75
C SER A 25 19.53 29.16 20.76
N ASP A 26 20.49 29.88 20.17
CA ASP A 26 21.55 29.24 19.38
C ASP A 26 22.57 28.56 20.31
N PHE A 27 22.24 27.33 20.73
CA PHE A 27 23.08 26.52 21.62
C PHE A 27 24.22 25.79 20.89
N THR A 28 24.45 26.04 19.59
CA THR A 28 25.53 25.37 18.81
C THR A 28 26.92 25.60 19.43
N ARG A 29 27.15 26.78 19.99
CA ARG A 29 28.38 27.19 20.69
C ARG A 29 28.61 26.43 22.00
N LEU A 30 27.57 25.77 22.54
CA LEU A 30 27.73 24.92 23.71
C LEU A 30 28.59 23.69 23.40
N ARG A 31 28.74 23.28 22.14
CA ARG A 31 29.63 22.14 21.81
C ARG A 31 31.03 22.35 22.37
N ASP A 32 31.58 23.55 22.23
CA ASP A 32 32.95 23.87 22.60
C ASP A 32 33.06 24.34 24.06
N THR A 33 31.99 24.95 24.58
CA THR A 33 31.99 25.60 25.92
C THR A 33 31.35 24.76 27.02
N ASN A 34 30.40 23.89 26.68
CA ASN A 34 29.69 22.99 27.58
C ASN A 34 29.08 21.80 26.81
N GLU A 35 29.94 20.85 26.45
CA GLU A 35 29.59 19.68 25.64
C GLU A 35 28.39 18.89 26.21
N ARG A 36 28.36 18.71 27.54
CA ARG A 36 27.24 18.02 28.22
C ARG A 36 25.92 18.74 28.01
N GLY A 37 25.91 20.06 28.13
CA GLY A 37 24.72 20.89 27.88
C GLY A 37 24.27 20.85 26.43
N TYR A 38 25.22 20.87 25.49
CA TYR A 38 24.94 20.71 24.06
C TYR A 38 24.23 19.38 23.78
N TYR A 39 24.79 18.25 24.20
CA TYR A 39 24.19 16.95 23.95
C TYR A 39 22.87 16.74 24.69
N ALA A 40 22.70 17.32 25.88
CA ALA A 40 21.41 17.31 26.56
C ALA A 40 20.32 18.05 25.75
N ASN A 41 20.68 19.17 25.10
CA ASN A 41 19.75 19.91 24.21
C ASN A 41 19.44 19.12 22.94
N ILE A 42 20.46 18.54 22.30
CA ILE A 42 20.29 17.70 21.11
C ILE A 42 19.38 16.51 21.43
N SER A 43 19.65 15.78 22.52
CA SER A 43 18.86 14.61 22.92
C SER A 43 17.41 14.97 23.23
N TRP A 44 17.17 16.11 23.89
CA TRP A 44 15.81 16.58 24.15
C TRP A 44 15.08 16.88 22.84
N TRP A 45 15.70 17.65 21.93
CA TRP A 45 15.11 17.96 20.63
C TRP A 45 14.90 16.71 19.79
N LYS A 46 15.78 15.70 19.86
CA LYS A 46 15.56 14.42 19.20
C LYS A 46 14.27 13.74 19.66
N GLY A 47 14.03 13.69 20.97
CA GLY A 47 12.79 13.16 21.52
C GLY A 47 11.55 13.92 21.05
N VAL A 48 11.62 15.25 21.08
CA VAL A 48 10.53 16.14 20.63
C VAL A 48 10.24 15.99 19.13
N LEU A 49 11.29 15.98 18.31
CA LEU A 49 11.14 15.80 16.87
C LEU A 49 10.63 14.40 16.53
N ASN A 50 11.09 13.35 17.20
CA ASN A 50 10.60 11.99 16.97
C ASN A 50 9.10 11.85 17.25
N GLY A 51 8.60 12.42 18.35
CA GLY A 51 7.16 12.43 18.62
C GLY A 51 6.38 13.40 17.71
N GLY A 52 7.01 14.45 17.19
CA GLY A 52 6.41 15.26 16.13
C GLY A 52 6.33 14.52 14.80
N PHE A 53 7.37 13.76 14.45
CA PHE A 53 7.43 12.95 13.24
C PHE A 53 6.35 11.87 13.23
N SER A 54 5.99 11.28 14.37
CA SER A 54 4.90 10.29 14.44
C SER A 54 3.53 10.84 14.02
N LEU A 55 3.38 12.16 13.91
CA LEU A 55 2.18 12.83 13.40
C LEU A 55 2.24 13.15 11.91
N ILE A 56 3.40 12.95 11.27
CA ILE A 56 3.58 13.14 9.84
C ILE A 56 3.30 11.81 9.17
N ASP A 57 2.32 11.79 8.27
CA ASP A 57 2.05 10.62 7.42
C ASP A 57 3.07 10.52 6.28
N GLY A 58 3.42 9.29 5.91
CA GLY A 58 4.35 9.00 4.81
C GLY A 58 5.78 8.70 5.24
N LEU A 59 6.65 8.58 4.24
CA LEU A 59 8.03 8.10 4.38
C LEU A 59 9.08 9.19 4.30
N THR A 60 8.68 10.37 3.84
CA THR A 60 9.55 11.52 3.61
C THR A 60 9.12 12.72 4.43
N PHE A 61 10.08 13.58 4.77
CA PHE A 61 9.78 14.88 5.36
C PHE A 61 10.70 15.96 4.79
N ARG A 62 10.21 17.19 4.74
CA ARG A 62 10.96 18.35 4.27
C ARG A 62 11.32 19.24 5.45
N PHE A 63 12.62 19.50 5.60
CA PHE A 63 13.14 20.48 6.53
C PHE A 63 13.34 21.82 5.80
N ASP A 64 12.48 22.79 6.09
CA ASP A 64 12.51 24.13 5.51
C ASP A 64 12.00 25.18 6.51
N ASP A 65 11.84 26.42 6.06
CA ASP A 65 11.33 27.52 6.87
C ASP A 65 9.90 27.26 7.38
N ALA A 66 9.08 26.53 6.63
CA ALA A 66 7.72 26.18 7.04
C ALA A 66 7.75 25.14 8.17
N TYR A 67 8.61 24.13 8.06
CA TYR A 67 8.82 23.16 9.13
C TYR A 67 9.37 23.83 10.40
N LEU A 68 10.28 24.80 10.27
CA LEU A 68 10.82 25.53 11.42
C LEU A 68 9.72 26.32 12.16
N ARG A 69 8.80 26.95 11.41
CA ARG A 69 7.65 27.69 11.96
C ARG A 69 6.65 26.79 12.69
N ILE A 70 6.60 25.50 12.36
CA ILE A 70 5.82 24.54 13.16
C ILE A 70 6.29 24.57 14.62
N TRP A 71 7.56 24.85 14.88
CA TRP A 71 8.11 24.94 16.24
C TRP A 71 8.24 26.39 16.73
N GLU A 72 7.50 27.33 16.17
CA GLU A 72 7.51 28.71 16.65
C GLU A 72 6.80 28.81 18.01
N HIS A 73 7.40 29.57 18.92
CA HIS A 73 6.84 29.92 20.22
C HIS A 73 6.48 31.41 20.24
N THR A 74 5.32 31.76 20.79
CA THR A 74 4.74 33.12 20.76
C THR A 74 5.68 34.21 21.26
N THR A 75 6.50 33.91 22.26
CA THR A 75 7.45 34.88 22.85
C THR A 75 8.92 34.61 22.56
N LEU A 76 9.27 33.39 22.11
CA LEU A 76 10.68 33.00 21.91
C LEU A 76 11.05 32.91 20.42
N GLY A 77 10.07 33.02 19.53
CA GLY A 77 10.27 32.88 18.08
C GLY A 77 10.57 31.44 17.70
N THR A 78 11.37 31.24 16.65
CA THR A 78 11.78 29.91 16.15
C THR A 78 13.03 29.38 16.85
N PRO A 79 13.20 28.05 16.94
CA PRO A 79 14.39 27.44 17.55
C PRO A 79 15.63 27.60 16.64
N HIS A 80 16.62 28.37 17.09
CA HIS A 80 17.76 28.79 16.25
C HIS A 80 18.78 27.67 15.97
N ALA A 81 18.90 26.71 16.88
CA ALA A 81 19.86 25.60 16.77
C ALA A 81 19.21 24.28 16.30
N LEU A 82 17.95 24.29 15.85
CA LEU A 82 17.25 23.06 15.44
C LEU A 82 17.97 22.32 14.31
N ALA A 83 18.59 23.05 13.38
CA ALA A 83 19.38 22.47 12.30
C ALA A 83 20.55 21.61 12.78
N ALA A 84 21.12 21.92 13.96
CA ALA A 84 22.18 21.11 14.55
C ALA A 84 21.69 19.71 14.92
N VAL A 85 20.41 19.56 15.27
CA VAL A 85 19.79 18.27 15.59
C VAL A 85 19.67 17.41 14.33
N ILE A 86 19.50 18.03 13.15
CA ILE A 86 19.32 17.31 11.88
C ILE A 86 20.66 16.88 11.27
N VAL A 87 21.63 17.80 11.12
CA VAL A 87 22.84 17.55 10.29
C VAL A 87 24.19 17.79 10.96
N ARG A 88 24.26 18.26 12.21
CA ARG A 88 25.57 18.56 12.82
C ARG A 88 26.28 17.29 13.27
N SER A 89 27.52 17.14 12.83
CA SER A 89 28.36 15.97 13.11
C SER A 89 28.42 15.63 14.60
N GLN A 90 28.41 14.33 14.88
CA GLN A 90 28.42 13.70 16.20
C GLN A 90 27.09 13.91 16.92
N ASN A 91 26.20 12.93 16.80
CA ASN A 91 24.89 12.86 17.46
C ASN A 91 23.79 13.71 16.79
N SER A 92 23.81 13.91 15.47
CA SER A 92 22.62 14.36 14.72
C SER A 92 21.68 13.21 14.39
N MET A 93 20.47 13.50 13.91
CA MET A 93 19.54 12.50 13.42
C MET A 93 20.01 11.81 12.12
N VAL A 94 20.78 12.52 11.29
CA VAL A 94 21.43 11.92 10.11
C VAL A 94 22.58 11.00 10.52
N ASP A 95 23.41 11.41 11.48
CA ASP A 95 24.52 10.57 11.97
C ASP A 95 24.03 9.28 12.64
N ASP A 96 22.93 9.36 13.38
CA ASP A 96 22.28 8.20 14.00
C ASP A 96 21.58 7.30 12.96
N GLY A 97 21.43 7.78 11.73
CA GLY A 97 20.71 7.08 10.66
C GLY A 97 19.20 7.04 10.87
N ILE A 98 18.64 7.91 11.72
CA ILE A 98 17.19 8.07 11.85
C ILE A 98 16.64 8.69 10.55
N LEU A 99 17.38 9.67 10.02
CA LEU A 99 17.05 10.38 8.80
C LEU A 99 18.12 10.15 7.73
N LEU A 100 17.69 9.98 6.48
CA LEU A 100 18.60 9.91 5.33
C LEU A 100 18.31 11.07 4.38
N PRO A 101 19.31 11.85 3.93
CA PRO A 101 19.11 12.86 2.90
C PRO A 101 18.56 12.22 1.62
N LEU A 102 17.41 12.70 1.12
CA LEU A 102 16.67 12.07 0.03
C LEU A 102 17.52 11.95 -1.24
N THR A 103 18.16 13.04 -1.65
CA THR A 103 18.99 13.08 -2.87
C THR A 103 20.19 12.14 -2.78
N GLU A 104 20.83 12.07 -1.63
CA GLU A 104 21.96 11.15 -1.41
C GLU A 104 21.49 9.69 -1.48
N PHE A 105 20.38 9.37 -0.80
CA PHE A 105 19.79 8.03 -0.82
C PHE A 105 19.39 7.57 -2.24
N LEU A 106 18.69 8.42 -3.00
CA LEU A 106 18.25 8.08 -4.36
C LEU A 106 19.44 7.84 -5.31
N SER A 107 20.57 8.52 -5.08
CA SER A 107 21.81 8.32 -5.85
C SER A 107 22.67 7.15 -5.36
N SER A 108 22.43 6.66 -4.14
CA SER A 108 23.22 5.60 -3.51
C SER A 108 22.95 4.23 -4.13
N GLN A 109 23.91 3.31 -4.02
CA GLN A 109 23.75 1.88 -4.34
C GLN A 109 23.49 1.02 -3.08
N SER A 110 23.30 1.67 -1.92
CA SER A 110 23.06 1.01 -0.64
C SER A 110 22.04 1.81 0.17
N ASN A 111 21.24 1.09 0.96
CA ASN A 111 20.31 1.66 1.94
C ASN A 111 21.00 2.23 3.19
N THR A 112 22.32 2.12 3.26
CA THR A 112 23.13 2.76 4.29
C THR A 112 23.93 3.91 3.68
N LEU A 113 23.99 5.03 4.39
CA LEU A 113 24.95 6.09 4.07
C LEU A 113 26.34 5.54 4.38
N SER A 114 27.13 5.25 3.35
CA SER A 114 28.54 4.98 3.57
C SER A 114 29.19 6.27 4.05
N LYS A 115 29.78 6.27 5.24
CA LYS A 115 30.49 7.43 5.82
C LYS A 115 31.59 8.01 4.89
N GLN A 116 31.95 7.30 3.82
CA GLN A 116 32.96 7.70 2.84
C GLN A 116 32.44 8.29 1.50
N LYS A 117 31.13 8.25 1.18
CA LYS A 117 30.61 8.68 -0.15
C LYS A 117 29.70 9.92 -0.15
N SER A 118 29.59 10.67 0.94
CA SER A 118 28.83 11.93 0.98
C SER A 118 29.57 13.09 0.31
N LEU A 119 30.08 12.91 -0.92
CA LEU A 119 30.97 13.87 -1.59
C LEU A 119 30.51 14.29 -2.99
N LEU A 120 29.43 13.73 -3.53
CA LEU A 120 29.17 13.88 -4.98
C LEU A 120 28.49 15.19 -5.40
N ASN A 121 27.91 15.98 -4.48
CA ASN A 121 27.18 17.22 -4.81
C ASN A 121 27.59 18.44 -3.97
N MET A 122 28.76 18.41 -3.36
CA MET A 122 29.23 19.51 -2.52
C MET A 122 30.10 20.49 -3.32
N PRO A 123 30.00 21.82 -3.09
CA PRO A 123 30.98 22.76 -3.64
C PRO A 123 32.39 22.38 -3.20
N LEU A 124 33.39 22.62 -4.06
CA LEU A 124 34.79 22.20 -3.85
C LEU A 124 35.35 22.62 -2.47
N GLU A 125 34.89 23.74 -1.92
CA GLU A 125 35.23 24.22 -0.57
C GLU A 125 34.91 23.22 0.56
N TRP A 126 33.90 22.37 0.38
CA TRP A 126 33.49 21.36 1.36
C TRP A 126 34.33 20.06 1.26
N LEU A 127 34.78 19.69 0.05
CA LEU A 127 35.67 18.54 -0.15
C LEU A 127 36.97 18.72 0.65
N PHE A 128 37.52 19.95 0.65
CA PHE A 128 38.71 20.30 1.43
C PHE A 128 38.48 20.25 2.95
N SER A 129 37.27 20.49 3.43
CA SER A 129 36.92 20.38 4.86
C SER A 129 36.91 18.93 5.35
N SER A 130 36.38 17.99 4.55
CA SER A 130 36.34 16.56 4.89
C SER A 130 37.72 15.87 4.87
N LEU A 131 38.68 16.44 4.14
CA LEU A 131 40.09 15.99 4.07
C LEU A 131 40.99 16.65 5.11
N GLY A 132 40.44 17.50 5.99
CA GLY A 132 41.21 18.20 7.02
C GLY A 132 42.19 19.26 6.48
N LEU A 133 41.99 19.73 5.26
CA LEU A 133 42.84 20.74 4.58
C LEU A 133 42.15 22.11 4.46
N GLY A 134 40.91 22.24 4.93
CA GLY A 134 40.13 23.48 5.00
C GLY A 134 39.99 23.98 6.45
N GLN A 135 39.84 25.30 6.59
CA GLN A 135 39.72 26.04 7.85
C GLN A 135 38.79 25.34 8.87
N ASP A 136 39.30 25.20 10.09
CA ASP A 136 38.70 24.66 11.32
C ASP A 136 37.16 24.55 11.31
N GLU A 137 36.59 23.42 11.79
CA GLU A 137 35.16 23.29 12.17
C GLU A 137 34.76 24.22 13.34
N GLY A 138 35.47 25.33 13.54
CA GLY A 138 35.23 26.34 14.55
C GLY A 138 33.97 27.14 14.27
N ALA A 139 33.01 27.02 15.18
CA ALA A 139 31.86 27.91 15.33
C ALA A 139 30.99 28.15 14.07
N GLN A 140 30.49 27.10 13.43
CA GLN A 140 29.31 27.25 12.56
C GLN A 140 28.10 27.65 13.41
N ASP A 141 27.58 28.85 13.15
CA ASP A 141 26.38 29.39 13.77
C ASP A 141 25.10 28.64 13.33
N GLY A 142 24.00 28.82 14.06
CA GLY A 142 22.74 28.13 13.75
C GLY A 142 22.21 28.40 12.34
N HIS A 143 22.48 29.59 11.78
CA HIS A 143 22.00 29.98 10.46
C HIS A 143 22.71 29.23 9.32
N SER A 144 24.04 29.14 9.37
CA SER A 144 24.82 28.38 8.37
C SER A 144 24.47 26.89 8.38
N LEU A 145 24.20 26.32 9.57
CA LEU A 145 23.70 24.95 9.70
C LEU A 145 22.30 24.79 9.12
N PHE A 146 21.42 25.77 9.30
CA PHE A 146 20.07 25.73 8.73
C PHE A 146 20.08 25.68 7.20
N VAL A 147 20.92 26.50 6.56
CA VAL A 147 21.10 26.45 5.09
C VAL A 147 21.55 25.06 4.63
N LYS A 148 22.46 24.41 5.37
CA LYS A 148 22.92 23.04 5.07
C LYS A 148 21.86 21.97 5.34
N ALA A 149 21.08 22.14 6.40
CA ALA A 149 20.04 21.20 6.79
C ALA A 149 18.79 21.27 5.89
N LYS A 150 18.61 22.37 5.16
CA LYS A 150 17.43 22.58 4.32
C LYS A 150 17.37 21.55 3.19
N GLY A 151 16.30 20.77 3.14
CA GLY A 151 16.16 19.70 2.17
C GLY A 151 15.09 18.68 2.53
N SER A 152 14.98 17.66 1.70
CA SER A 152 14.09 16.52 1.94
C SER A 152 14.88 15.34 2.48
N TYR A 153 14.24 14.61 3.38
CA TYR A 153 14.82 13.47 4.08
C TYR A 153 13.83 12.32 4.10
N ILE A 154 14.35 11.12 4.35
CA ILE A 154 13.61 9.87 4.48
C ILE A 154 13.68 9.40 5.93
N PHE A 155 12.55 8.91 6.44
CA PHE A 155 12.49 8.18 7.71
C PHE A 155 12.97 6.75 7.50
N LYS A 156 14.23 6.46 7.83
CA LYS A 156 14.88 5.18 7.52
C LYS A 156 14.08 3.98 8.03
N ASP A 157 13.67 4.03 9.29
CA ASP A 157 13.00 2.89 9.94
C ASP A 157 11.60 2.65 9.35
N ARG A 158 10.89 3.69 8.93
CA ARG A 158 9.58 3.53 8.27
C ARG A 158 9.70 2.86 6.92
N VAL A 159 10.67 3.31 6.12
CA VAL A 159 10.93 2.69 4.81
C VAL A 159 11.37 1.25 4.98
N ARG A 160 12.28 0.97 5.93
CA ARG A 160 12.69 -0.40 6.23
C ARG A 160 11.50 -1.27 6.62
N ASN A 161 10.71 -0.85 7.60
CA ASN A 161 9.58 -1.65 8.09
C ASN A 161 8.55 -1.92 7.00
N LEU A 162 8.27 -0.92 6.15
CA LEU A 162 7.40 -1.12 5.00
C LEU A 162 8.03 -2.08 3.98
N ALA A 163 9.31 -1.88 3.62
CA ALA A 163 10.01 -2.75 2.69
C ALA A 163 10.05 -4.21 3.19
N ASP A 164 10.35 -4.44 4.47
CA ASP A 164 10.36 -5.76 5.10
C ASP A 164 8.96 -6.40 5.02
N SER A 165 7.91 -5.65 5.39
CA SER A 165 6.53 -6.13 5.27
C SER A 165 6.14 -6.48 3.83
N LEU A 166 6.61 -5.72 2.84
CA LEU A 166 6.37 -6.00 1.43
C LEU A 166 7.11 -7.26 0.98
N VAL A 167 8.35 -7.47 1.44
CA VAL A 167 9.09 -8.69 1.14
C VAL A 167 8.36 -9.90 1.73
N ASP A 168 7.95 -9.83 3.00
CA ASP A 168 7.24 -10.90 3.68
C ASP A 168 5.93 -11.26 2.99
N GLU A 169 5.15 -10.26 2.54
CA GLU A 169 3.92 -10.45 1.77
C GLU A 169 4.19 -11.27 0.48
N HIS A 170 5.25 -10.93 -0.25
CA HIS A 170 5.52 -11.53 -1.56
C HIS A 170 6.32 -12.83 -1.50
N MET A 171 6.92 -13.19 -0.37
CA MET A 171 7.67 -14.44 -0.23
C MET A 171 6.79 -15.69 -0.42
N ILE A 172 5.49 -15.58 -0.16
CA ILE A 172 4.52 -16.69 -0.26
C ILE A 172 3.62 -16.61 -1.49
N GLU A 173 3.71 -15.54 -2.27
CA GLU A 173 2.84 -15.31 -3.43
C GLU A 173 3.40 -15.98 -4.71
N PRO A 174 2.52 -16.50 -5.59
CA PRO A 174 2.94 -17.05 -6.87
C PRO A 174 3.58 -15.98 -7.74
N SER A 175 4.36 -16.39 -8.73
CA SER A 175 5.12 -15.50 -9.63
C SER A 175 4.26 -14.44 -10.30
N THR A 176 3.00 -14.74 -10.65
CA THR A 176 2.14 -13.77 -11.32
C THR A 176 1.65 -12.64 -10.43
N ARG A 177 1.63 -12.84 -9.10
CA ARG A 177 1.23 -11.83 -8.11
C ARG A 177 2.41 -11.05 -7.54
N ARG A 178 3.62 -11.34 -8.02
CA ARG A 178 4.86 -10.61 -7.69
C ARG A 178 5.19 -9.50 -8.70
N LEU A 179 4.26 -9.19 -9.60
CA LEU A 179 4.46 -8.37 -10.78
C LEU A 179 3.45 -7.21 -10.83
N TYR A 180 3.96 -5.99 -10.95
CA TYR A 180 3.16 -4.77 -10.93
C TYR A 180 3.61 -3.77 -11.99
N SER A 181 2.70 -2.91 -12.42
CA SER A 181 3.09 -1.59 -12.93
C SER A 181 3.44 -0.68 -11.74
N ARG A 182 4.27 0.35 -11.91
CA ARG A 182 4.57 1.31 -10.82
C ARG A 182 3.30 1.96 -10.32
N ARG A 183 2.37 2.27 -11.23
CA ARG A 183 1.07 2.85 -10.91
C ARG A 183 0.23 1.92 -10.03
N ASP A 184 0.13 0.64 -10.39
CA ASP A 184 -0.67 -0.32 -9.63
C ASP A 184 -0.02 -0.65 -8.29
N PHE A 185 1.32 -0.70 -8.23
CA PHE A 185 2.08 -0.81 -6.99
C PHE A 185 1.79 0.35 -6.03
N SER A 186 1.93 1.59 -6.53
CA SER A 186 1.61 2.81 -5.77
C SER A 186 0.17 2.80 -5.24
N ARG A 187 -0.80 2.40 -6.09
CA ARG A 187 -2.21 2.30 -5.69
C ARG A 187 -2.45 1.23 -4.64
N LYS A 188 -1.90 0.01 -4.81
CA LYS A 188 -2.08 -1.11 -3.89
C LYS A 188 -1.61 -0.75 -2.48
N TYR A 189 -0.49 -0.04 -2.37
CA TYR A 189 0.12 0.32 -1.09
C TYR A 189 -0.20 1.75 -0.63
N SER A 190 -1.14 2.43 -1.29
CA SER A 190 -1.54 3.82 -0.98
C SER A 190 -0.35 4.78 -0.86
N LEU A 191 0.67 4.60 -1.70
CA LEU A 191 1.89 5.40 -1.71
C LEU A 191 1.75 6.56 -2.68
N ASN A 192 2.18 7.76 -2.27
CA ASN A 192 2.37 8.86 -3.21
C ASN A 192 3.56 8.57 -4.14
N GLY A 193 3.73 9.37 -5.19
CA GLY A 193 4.79 9.16 -6.18
C GLY A 193 6.20 9.17 -5.58
N LEU A 194 6.48 10.07 -4.64
CA LEU A 194 7.80 10.16 -4.01
C LEU A 194 8.08 8.96 -3.09
N ASP A 195 7.12 8.60 -2.24
CA ASP A 195 7.23 7.47 -1.33
C ASP A 195 7.34 6.15 -2.11
N THR A 196 6.69 6.05 -3.27
CA THR A 196 6.86 4.93 -4.21
C THR A 196 8.31 4.82 -4.69
N GLU A 197 8.92 5.91 -5.16
CA GLU A 197 10.33 5.90 -5.58
C GLU A 197 11.26 5.52 -4.43
N VAL A 198 10.99 6.00 -3.22
CA VAL A 198 11.81 5.72 -2.04
C VAL A 198 11.77 4.24 -1.66
N VAL A 199 10.58 3.63 -1.62
CA VAL A 199 10.42 2.20 -1.29
C VAL A 199 11.00 1.32 -2.38
N LEU A 200 10.73 1.62 -3.65
CA LEU A 200 11.30 0.86 -4.76
C LEU A 200 12.83 0.95 -4.75
N LYS A 201 13.39 2.15 -4.52
CA LYS A 201 14.85 2.32 -4.40
C LYS A 201 15.42 1.49 -3.26
N TRP A 202 14.73 1.45 -2.11
CA TRP A 202 15.13 0.62 -0.98
C TRP A 202 15.20 -0.87 -1.37
N LEU A 203 14.12 -1.39 -1.94
CA LEU A 203 14.01 -2.79 -2.33
C LEU A 203 15.00 -3.17 -3.45
N ILE A 204 15.28 -2.27 -4.38
CA ILE A 204 16.30 -2.45 -5.43
C ILE A 204 17.69 -2.58 -4.81
N ASN A 205 18.05 -1.68 -3.89
CA ASN A 205 19.35 -1.72 -3.22
C ASN A 205 19.56 -3.01 -2.42
N ASP A 206 18.50 -3.57 -1.84
CA ASP A 206 18.53 -4.87 -1.14
C ASP A 206 18.43 -6.08 -2.09
N GLY A 207 18.31 -5.85 -3.41
CA GLY A 207 18.19 -6.89 -4.43
C GLY A 207 16.87 -7.67 -4.36
N LYS A 208 15.84 -7.11 -3.72
CA LYS A 208 14.52 -7.72 -3.52
C LYS A 208 13.54 -7.39 -4.64
N VAL A 209 13.80 -6.32 -5.39
CA VAL A 209 12.96 -5.89 -6.50
C VAL A 209 13.82 -5.51 -7.70
N ILE A 210 13.34 -5.86 -8.89
CA ILE A 210 13.85 -5.37 -10.17
C ILE A 210 12.81 -4.43 -10.76
N VAL A 211 13.29 -3.33 -11.34
CA VAL A 211 12.44 -2.36 -12.04
C VAL A 211 12.99 -2.13 -13.44
N ASP A 212 12.13 -2.23 -14.45
CA ASP A 212 12.42 -1.90 -15.85
C ASP A 212 11.31 -1.02 -16.42
N GLY A 213 11.62 0.26 -16.66
CA GLY A 213 10.62 1.27 -17.00
C GLY A 213 9.52 1.36 -15.94
N ASP A 214 8.31 0.98 -16.34
CA ASP A 214 7.12 0.97 -15.48
C ASP A 214 6.88 -0.38 -14.78
N ALA A 215 7.62 -1.43 -15.14
CA ALA A 215 7.45 -2.76 -14.57
C ALA A 215 8.22 -2.93 -13.27
N VAL A 216 7.58 -3.51 -12.26
CA VAL A 216 8.11 -3.82 -10.93
C VAL A 216 7.95 -5.31 -10.67
N LYS A 217 9.04 -5.99 -10.34
CA LYS A 217 9.08 -7.43 -10.08
C LYS A 217 9.76 -7.74 -8.74
N PHE A 218 9.07 -8.46 -7.86
CA PHE A 218 9.65 -8.99 -6.62
C PHE A 218 10.45 -10.27 -6.88
N VAL A 219 11.69 -10.28 -6.40
CA VAL A 219 12.67 -11.34 -6.60
C VAL A 219 12.75 -12.22 -5.36
N ILE A 220 12.46 -13.51 -5.53
CA ILE A 220 12.67 -14.54 -4.50
C ILE A 220 13.99 -15.25 -4.76
N GLU A 221 14.23 -15.68 -6.00
CA GLU A 221 15.44 -16.40 -6.36
C GLU A 221 16.54 -15.47 -6.89
N PRO A 222 17.81 -15.66 -6.49
CA PRO A 222 18.94 -14.91 -7.04
C PRO A 222 19.16 -15.10 -8.56
N SER A 223 18.50 -16.10 -9.14
CA SER A 223 18.51 -16.43 -10.57
C SER A 223 17.67 -15.45 -11.40
N GLU A 224 16.62 -14.84 -10.80
CA GLU A 224 15.74 -13.89 -11.45
C GLU A 224 16.44 -12.53 -11.56
N LYS A 225 17.00 -12.23 -12.72
CA LYS A 225 17.79 -10.99 -12.95
C LYS A 225 17.16 -10.00 -13.91
N ILE A 226 16.13 -10.41 -14.65
CA ILE A 226 15.50 -9.57 -15.67
C ILE A 226 13.98 -9.75 -15.68
N ILE A 227 13.28 -8.70 -16.10
CA ILE A 227 11.87 -8.73 -16.44
C ILE A 227 11.77 -9.19 -17.90
N ASN A 228 11.05 -10.28 -18.15
CA ASN A 228 10.90 -10.85 -19.49
C ASN A 228 9.54 -10.48 -20.13
N LYS A 229 9.31 -10.94 -21.38
CA LYS A 229 8.05 -10.65 -22.09
C LYS A 229 6.81 -11.27 -21.45
N VAL A 230 6.97 -12.43 -20.80
CA VAL A 230 5.87 -13.09 -20.07
C VAL A 230 5.50 -12.25 -18.86
N ASP A 231 6.50 -11.77 -18.10
CA ASP A 231 6.30 -10.87 -16.96
C ASP A 231 5.52 -9.61 -17.39
N MET A 232 5.92 -8.98 -18.51
CA MET A 232 5.21 -7.81 -19.05
C MET A 232 3.77 -8.12 -19.46
N GLY A 233 3.52 -9.30 -20.03
CA GLY A 233 2.17 -9.76 -20.34
C GLY A 233 1.32 -9.91 -19.08
N VAL A 234 1.88 -10.53 -18.03
CA VAL A 234 1.23 -10.70 -16.73
C VAL A 234 0.93 -9.36 -16.07
N ILE A 235 1.88 -8.42 -16.09
CA ILE A 235 1.65 -7.04 -15.58
C ILE A 235 0.46 -6.42 -16.31
N SER A 236 0.43 -6.46 -17.64
CA SER A 236 -0.69 -5.92 -18.43
C SER A 236 -2.02 -6.58 -18.09
N MET A 237 -2.03 -7.90 -17.85
CA MET A 237 -3.24 -8.64 -17.45
C MET A 237 -3.70 -8.25 -16.04
N ASN A 238 -2.79 -8.14 -15.08
CA ASN A 238 -3.09 -7.67 -13.72
C ASN A 238 -3.64 -6.24 -13.73
N SER A 239 -3.04 -5.33 -14.51
CA SER A 239 -3.55 -3.96 -14.69
C SER A 239 -4.95 -3.93 -15.31
N ALA A 240 -5.21 -4.79 -16.31
CA ALA A 240 -6.52 -4.91 -16.93
C ALA A 240 -7.57 -5.46 -15.94
N LEU A 241 -7.21 -6.47 -15.14
CA LEU A 241 -8.07 -7.02 -14.08
C LEU A 241 -8.41 -5.99 -13.02
N GLY A 242 -7.43 -5.17 -12.60
CA GLY A 242 -7.66 -4.06 -11.68
C GLY A 242 -8.65 -3.05 -12.27
N SER A 243 -8.48 -2.69 -13.55
CA SER A 243 -9.41 -1.77 -14.23
C SER A 243 -10.81 -2.34 -14.40
N ILE A 244 -10.94 -3.61 -14.78
CA ILE A 244 -12.24 -4.28 -14.92
C ILE A 244 -12.93 -4.38 -13.55
N SER A 245 -12.19 -4.67 -12.48
CA SER A 245 -12.76 -4.74 -11.13
C SER A 245 -13.33 -3.39 -10.68
N SER A 246 -12.61 -2.28 -10.89
CA SER A 246 -13.15 -0.95 -10.59
C SER A 246 -14.39 -0.60 -11.44
N GLN A 247 -14.44 -1.01 -12.70
CA GLN A 247 -15.62 -0.82 -13.56
C GLN A 247 -16.81 -1.66 -13.08
N VAL A 248 -16.57 -2.88 -12.60
CA VAL A 248 -17.59 -3.74 -11.99
C VAL A 248 -18.20 -3.04 -10.78
N ASP A 249 -17.36 -2.56 -9.85
CA ASP A 249 -17.82 -1.87 -8.64
C ASP A 249 -18.66 -0.62 -8.97
N GLU A 250 -18.24 0.15 -9.99
CA GLU A 250 -18.97 1.33 -10.47
C GLU A 250 -20.34 0.95 -11.07
N LEU A 251 -20.39 -0.04 -11.95
CA LEU A 251 -21.62 -0.52 -12.58
C LEU A 251 -22.62 -1.06 -11.54
N GLU A 252 -22.15 -1.82 -10.55
CA GLU A 252 -22.98 -2.30 -9.45
C GLU A 252 -23.57 -1.12 -8.64
N GLY A 253 -22.76 -0.11 -8.34
CA GLY A 253 -23.23 1.12 -7.70
C GLY A 253 -24.30 1.85 -8.53
N GLU A 254 -24.10 1.96 -9.84
CA GLU A 254 -25.08 2.58 -10.74
C GLU A 254 -26.39 1.78 -10.85
N ILE A 255 -26.32 0.45 -10.90
CA ILE A 255 -27.48 -0.44 -10.91
C ILE A 255 -28.29 -0.26 -9.61
N ASN A 256 -27.62 -0.20 -8.47
CA ASN A 256 -28.27 0.03 -7.17
C ASN A 256 -28.99 1.38 -7.13
N ARG A 257 -28.36 2.45 -7.62
CA ARG A 257 -29.01 3.76 -7.75
C ARG A 257 -30.23 3.72 -8.66
N HIS A 258 -30.18 2.97 -9.77
CA HIS A 258 -31.34 2.80 -10.64
C HIS A 258 -32.47 2.02 -9.95
N ASN A 259 -32.16 0.99 -9.16
CA ASN A 259 -33.15 0.25 -8.37
C ASN A 259 -33.92 1.18 -7.41
N GLU A 260 -33.22 2.08 -6.72
CA GLU A 260 -33.85 3.07 -5.84
C GLU A 260 -34.77 4.04 -6.63
N ASN A 261 -34.30 4.53 -7.77
CA ASN A 261 -35.09 5.41 -8.65
C ASN A 261 -36.33 4.70 -9.20
N ILE A 262 -36.20 3.43 -9.62
CA ILE A 262 -37.31 2.61 -10.09
C ILE A 262 -38.36 2.46 -8.99
N SER A 263 -37.95 2.09 -7.78
CA SER A 263 -38.86 2.00 -6.62
C SER A 263 -39.60 3.32 -6.38
N THR A 264 -38.89 4.44 -6.44
CA THR A 264 -39.47 5.78 -6.29
C THR A 264 -40.49 6.10 -7.40
N HIS A 265 -40.15 5.84 -8.66
CA HIS A 265 -41.05 6.10 -9.79
C HIS A 265 -42.29 5.19 -9.77
N ILE A 266 -42.15 3.94 -9.32
CA ILE A 266 -43.28 3.01 -9.15
C ILE A 266 -44.23 3.51 -8.07
N LYS A 267 -43.73 3.91 -6.89
CA LYS A 267 -44.54 4.52 -5.81
C LYS A 267 -45.28 5.77 -6.29
N ASN A 268 -44.60 6.62 -7.07
CA ASN A 268 -45.18 7.84 -7.63
C ASN A 268 -46.09 7.59 -8.85
N LYS A 269 -46.27 6.33 -9.27
CA LYS A 269 -47.07 5.93 -10.45
C LYS A 269 -46.60 6.58 -11.76
N GLU A 270 -45.30 6.90 -11.85
CA GLU A 270 -44.67 7.53 -13.02
C GLU A 270 -44.19 6.46 -14.03
N THR A 271 -45.13 5.80 -14.69
CA THR A 271 -44.88 4.63 -15.57
C THR A 271 -43.77 4.85 -16.60
N ASP A 272 -43.78 5.95 -17.34
CA ASP A 272 -42.78 6.19 -18.38
C ASP A 272 -41.36 6.41 -17.82
N LYS A 273 -41.25 7.02 -16.63
CA LYS A 273 -39.96 7.21 -15.96
C LYS A 273 -39.46 5.89 -15.38
N ALA A 274 -40.35 5.10 -14.76
CA ALA A 274 -40.02 3.75 -14.26
C ALA A 274 -39.54 2.83 -15.39
N LYS A 275 -40.26 2.77 -16.52
CA LYS A 275 -39.87 1.96 -17.68
C LYS A 275 -38.54 2.41 -18.30
N ARG A 276 -38.29 3.72 -18.40
CA ARG A 276 -36.98 4.23 -18.85
C ARG A 276 -35.85 3.83 -17.90
N ALA A 277 -36.06 3.94 -16.60
CA ALA A 277 -35.08 3.55 -15.59
C ALA A 277 -34.82 2.04 -15.60
N LEU A 278 -35.86 1.21 -15.79
CA LEU A 278 -35.75 -0.24 -15.97
C LEU A 278 -34.90 -0.62 -17.19
N ARG A 279 -35.14 0.02 -18.36
CA ARG A 279 -34.32 -0.21 -19.56
C ARG A 279 -32.85 0.17 -19.35
N SER A 280 -32.60 1.32 -18.73
CA SER A 280 -31.25 1.76 -18.38
C SER A 280 -30.54 0.75 -17.47
N ARG A 281 -31.23 0.30 -16.40
CA ARG A 281 -30.70 -0.71 -15.49
C ARG A 281 -30.42 -2.04 -16.20
N LYS A 282 -31.31 -2.51 -17.08
CA LYS A 282 -31.11 -3.75 -17.84
C LYS A 282 -29.88 -3.66 -18.75
N ALA A 283 -29.68 -2.54 -19.43
CA ALA A 283 -28.48 -2.32 -20.24
C ALA A 283 -27.19 -2.30 -19.40
N LEU A 284 -27.23 -1.70 -18.20
CA LEU A 284 -26.11 -1.74 -17.25
C LEU A 284 -25.83 -3.17 -16.75
N GLN A 285 -26.86 -3.96 -16.48
CA GLN A 285 -26.72 -5.38 -16.09
C GLN A 285 -26.08 -6.23 -17.19
N GLU A 286 -26.46 -6.03 -18.46
CA GLU A 286 -25.81 -6.71 -19.59
C GLU A 286 -24.34 -6.32 -19.73
N LEU A 287 -24.01 -5.03 -19.52
CA LEU A 287 -22.63 -4.57 -19.53
C LEU A 287 -21.82 -5.16 -18.36
N LEU A 288 -22.41 -5.21 -17.16
CA LEU A 288 -21.83 -5.83 -15.97
C LEU A 288 -21.51 -7.31 -16.23
N SER A 289 -22.45 -8.07 -16.79
CA SER A 289 -22.24 -9.47 -17.17
C SER A 289 -21.03 -9.62 -18.09
N LYS A 290 -20.94 -8.83 -19.17
CA LYS A 290 -19.80 -8.86 -20.09
C LYS A 290 -18.46 -8.53 -19.42
N ARG A 291 -18.46 -7.64 -18.41
CA ARG A 291 -17.27 -7.29 -17.64
C ARG A 291 -16.84 -8.42 -16.70
N LEU A 292 -17.80 -9.07 -16.04
CA LEU A 292 -17.54 -10.26 -15.22
C LEU A 292 -16.98 -11.41 -16.06
N ASP A 293 -17.56 -11.69 -17.24
CA ASP A 293 -17.04 -12.71 -18.15
C ASP A 293 -15.59 -12.40 -18.58
N SER A 294 -15.29 -11.14 -18.88
CA SER A 294 -13.94 -10.70 -19.24
C SER A 294 -12.96 -10.87 -18.07
N LYS A 295 -13.41 -10.61 -16.84
CA LYS A 295 -12.63 -10.80 -15.60
C LYS A 295 -12.30 -12.28 -15.39
N GLU A 296 -13.30 -13.16 -15.49
CA GLU A 296 -13.14 -14.61 -15.35
C GLU A 296 -12.16 -15.16 -16.40
N ASN A 297 -12.31 -14.75 -17.66
CA ASN A 297 -11.39 -15.16 -18.74
C ASN A 297 -9.94 -14.77 -18.45
N LEU A 298 -9.67 -13.53 -18.01
CA LEU A 298 -8.33 -13.09 -17.66
C LEU A 298 -7.75 -13.82 -16.44
N GLN A 299 -8.57 -14.07 -15.41
CA GLN A 299 -8.16 -14.86 -14.24
C GLN A 299 -7.83 -16.31 -14.63
N GLY A 300 -8.62 -16.92 -15.52
CA GLY A 300 -8.35 -18.26 -16.03
C GLY A 300 -7.05 -18.36 -16.83
N VAL A 301 -6.72 -17.33 -17.62
CA VAL A 301 -5.43 -17.25 -18.34
C VAL A 301 -4.26 -17.11 -17.36
N LEU A 302 -4.38 -16.28 -16.32
CA LEU A 302 -3.33 -16.14 -15.29
C LEU A 302 -3.10 -17.46 -14.56
N LEU A 303 -4.17 -18.18 -14.18
CA LEU A 303 -4.05 -19.49 -13.53
C LEU A 303 -3.30 -20.49 -14.40
N LYS A 304 -3.59 -20.52 -15.72
CA LYS A 304 -2.85 -21.38 -16.67
C LYS A 304 -1.37 -21.00 -16.78
N ILE A 305 -1.05 -19.71 -16.70
CA ILE A 305 0.34 -19.23 -16.66
C ILE A 305 1.04 -19.70 -15.38
N GLU A 306 0.39 -19.58 -14.22
CA GLU A 306 0.92 -20.09 -12.94
C GLU A 306 1.19 -21.59 -12.99
N GLN A 307 0.23 -22.37 -13.50
CA GLN A 307 0.40 -23.81 -13.73
C GLN A 307 1.60 -24.09 -14.63
N SER A 308 1.72 -23.39 -15.76
CA SER A 308 2.82 -23.58 -16.71
C SER A 308 4.19 -23.26 -16.09
N VAL A 309 4.27 -22.27 -15.19
CA VAL A 309 5.51 -21.98 -14.45
C VAL A 309 5.87 -23.14 -13.51
N GLY A 310 4.89 -23.68 -12.79
CA GLY A 310 5.09 -24.87 -11.96
C GLY A 310 5.51 -26.11 -12.77
N ASP A 311 4.91 -26.31 -13.94
CA ASP A 311 5.24 -27.43 -14.83
C ASP A 311 6.70 -27.37 -15.32
N ILE A 312 7.23 -26.16 -15.58
CA ILE A 312 8.64 -25.95 -15.92
C ILE A 312 9.56 -26.37 -14.76
N GLU A 313 9.20 -26.06 -13.51
CA GLU A 313 9.97 -26.46 -12.33
C GLU A 313 9.97 -27.98 -12.14
N ILE A 314 8.82 -28.63 -12.32
CA ILE A 314 8.69 -30.09 -12.31
C ILE A 314 9.54 -30.71 -13.41
N MET A 315 9.51 -30.16 -14.63
CA MET A 315 10.32 -30.66 -15.74
C MET A 315 11.82 -30.57 -15.44
N LYS A 316 12.30 -29.45 -14.89
CA LYS A 316 13.71 -29.30 -14.47
C LYS A 316 14.10 -30.34 -13.40
N ALA A 317 13.20 -30.66 -12.47
CA ALA A 317 13.44 -31.69 -11.46
C ALA A 317 13.55 -33.08 -12.10
N TYR A 318 12.71 -33.39 -13.10
CA TYR A 318 12.82 -34.63 -13.88
C TYR A 318 14.13 -34.70 -14.68
N GLU A 319 14.53 -33.63 -15.35
CA GLU A 319 15.81 -33.55 -16.07
C GLU A 319 16.99 -33.82 -15.13
N THR A 320 17.00 -33.15 -13.97
CA THR A 320 18.03 -33.34 -12.93
C THR A 320 18.05 -34.77 -12.38
N SER A 321 16.87 -35.35 -12.17
CA SER A 321 16.73 -36.74 -11.70
C SER A 321 17.24 -37.73 -12.74
N ASN A 322 16.92 -37.51 -14.02
CA ASN A 322 17.39 -38.33 -15.12
C ASN A 322 18.92 -38.27 -15.26
N ASP A 323 19.53 -37.10 -15.14
CA ASP A 323 20.99 -36.95 -15.21
C ASP A 323 21.69 -37.60 -14.01
N THR A 324 21.08 -37.52 -12.83
CA THR A 324 21.55 -38.25 -11.63
C THR A 324 21.47 -39.77 -11.84
N LEU A 325 20.35 -40.27 -12.35
CA LEU A 325 20.16 -41.69 -12.68
C LEU A 325 21.17 -42.16 -13.73
N LYS A 326 21.38 -41.41 -14.82
CA LYS A 326 22.41 -41.72 -15.82
C LYS A 326 23.80 -41.79 -15.20
N THR A 327 24.10 -40.95 -14.23
CA THR A 327 25.39 -40.93 -13.54
C THR A 327 25.55 -42.17 -12.65
N LEU A 328 24.51 -42.54 -11.88
CA LEU A 328 24.50 -43.74 -11.06
C LEU A 328 24.56 -45.02 -11.90
N LEU A 329 23.84 -45.09 -13.02
CA LEU A 329 23.84 -46.24 -13.92
C LEU A 329 25.18 -46.41 -14.67
N LYS A 330 26.00 -45.36 -14.77
CA LYS A 330 27.37 -45.43 -15.28
C LYS A 330 28.38 -45.86 -14.20
N ALA A 331 27.96 -46.01 -12.94
CA ALA A 331 28.82 -46.52 -11.89
C ALA A 331 29.16 -47.99 -12.16
N PRO A 332 30.44 -48.39 -11.97
CA PRO A 332 30.91 -49.73 -12.31
C PRO A 332 30.26 -50.87 -11.52
N GLU A 333 29.50 -50.58 -10.46
CA GLU A 333 28.73 -51.57 -9.69
C GLU A 333 27.36 -51.96 -10.32
N LEU A 334 26.87 -51.25 -11.34
CA LEU A 334 25.60 -51.53 -12.04
C LEU A 334 25.87 -52.23 -13.39
N ASP A 335 25.80 -53.56 -13.34
CA ASP A 335 26.10 -54.49 -14.43
C ASP A 335 25.21 -54.30 -15.68
N ARG A 336 25.84 -54.48 -16.86
CA ARG A 336 25.46 -53.92 -18.17
C ARG A 336 24.16 -54.50 -18.77
N ASP A 337 23.71 -55.65 -18.29
CA ASP A 337 22.66 -56.43 -18.95
C ASP A 337 21.26 -56.31 -18.28
N ARG A 338 21.13 -55.60 -17.15
CA ARG A 338 19.84 -55.34 -16.46
C ARG A 338 19.34 -53.89 -16.56
N VAL A 339 20.17 -52.99 -17.04
CA VAL A 339 19.91 -51.53 -17.07
C VAL A 339 19.06 -51.12 -18.28
N GLU A 340 19.20 -51.79 -19.43
CA GLU A 340 18.53 -51.42 -20.69
C GLU A 340 17.00 -51.63 -20.62
N ASN A 341 16.52 -52.71 -20.00
CA ASN A 341 15.08 -52.96 -19.80
C ASN A 341 14.40 -52.00 -18.81
N THR A 342 15.15 -51.39 -17.89
CA THR A 342 14.59 -50.46 -16.90
C THR A 342 14.43 -49.05 -17.48
N MET A 343 15.20 -48.71 -18.52
CA MET A 343 15.13 -47.43 -19.22
C MET A 343 13.91 -47.33 -20.14
N ASP A 344 13.59 -48.40 -20.89
CA ASP A 344 12.44 -48.40 -21.78
C ASP A 344 11.12 -48.33 -20.98
N SER A 345 11.02 -49.06 -19.86
CA SER A 345 9.82 -49.00 -19.00
C SER A 345 9.62 -47.65 -18.31
N LEU A 346 10.71 -46.93 -17.98
CA LEU A 346 10.65 -45.58 -17.38
C LEU A 346 10.34 -44.50 -18.42
N SER A 347 10.87 -44.64 -19.64
CA SER A 347 10.54 -43.80 -20.79
C SER A 347 9.04 -43.90 -21.11
N ASP A 348 8.49 -45.11 -21.07
CA ASP A 348 7.06 -45.34 -21.29
C ASP A 348 6.18 -44.80 -20.15
N THR A 349 6.70 -44.70 -18.90
CA THR A 349 5.94 -44.08 -17.79
C THR A 349 6.02 -42.55 -17.75
N LEU A 350 7.02 -41.94 -18.39
CA LEU A 350 7.20 -40.50 -18.48
C LEU A 350 6.57 -39.88 -19.75
N ALA A 351 6.20 -40.69 -20.73
CA ALA A 351 5.62 -40.25 -22.00
C ALA A 351 4.14 -39.80 -21.91
N ASP A 352 3.48 -39.99 -20.76
CA ASP A 352 2.08 -39.59 -20.55
C ASP A 352 1.97 -38.21 -19.87
N HIS A 353 2.33 -37.14 -20.59
CA HIS A 353 1.82 -35.80 -20.29
C HIS A 353 1.93 -34.88 -21.51
N ASN A 354 0.84 -34.81 -22.30
CA ASN A 354 0.51 -33.67 -23.15
C ASN A 354 -0.89 -33.86 -23.74
N GLU A 355 -1.88 -33.14 -23.22
CA GLU A 355 -3.06 -32.79 -23.99
C GLU A 355 -3.36 -31.31 -23.77
N ILE A 356 -2.88 -30.49 -24.71
CA ILE A 356 -3.35 -29.11 -24.88
C ILE A 356 -4.57 -29.22 -25.79
N GLU A 357 -5.77 -29.15 -25.20
CA GLU A 357 -7.00 -29.05 -25.99
C GLU A 357 -7.53 -27.62 -26.00
N GLN A 358 -7.61 -27.06 -27.22
CA GLN A 358 -8.31 -25.83 -27.51
C GLN A 358 -9.80 -26.11 -27.73
N ALA A 359 -10.67 -25.43 -26.99
CA ALA A 359 -11.99 -25.06 -27.48
C ALA A 359 -12.56 -23.89 -26.66
N ILE A 360 -12.31 -22.65 -27.10
CA ILE A 360 -13.15 -21.51 -26.70
C ILE A 360 -14.27 -21.42 -27.74
N ALA A 361 -15.38 -22.09 -27.45
CA ALA A 361 -16.63 -21.87 -28.15
C ALA A 361 -17.23 -20.55 -27.65
N ARG A 362 -17.31 -19.55 -28.55
CA ARG A 362 -18.11 -18.34 -28.34
C ARG A 362 -19.59 -18.66 -28.50
N PRO A 363 -20.46 -18.23 -27.57
CA PRO A 363 -21.87 -18.05 -27.86
C PRO A 363 -22.21 -16.57 -28.09
N GLY A 364 -22.92 -16.33 -29.19
CA GLY A 364 -24.08 -15.43 -29.21
C GLY A 364 -23.83 -13.92 -29.14
N GLY A 365 -23.74 -13.28 -30.31
CA GLY A 365 -24.17 -11.88 -30.43
C GLY A 365 -25.69 -11.82 -30.38
N ALA A 366 -26.24 -11.12 -29.39
CA ALA A 366 -27.68 -10.88 -29.26
C ALA A 366 -28.14 -9.78 -30.23
N GLU A 367 -29.18 -10.08 -31.01
CA GLU A 367 -30.05 -9.10 -31.65
C GLU A 367 -30.87 -8.39 -30.56
N ILE A 368 -30.71 -7.08 -30.43
CA ILE A 368 -31.52 -6.23 -29.54
C ILE A 368 -32.58 -5.56 -30.42
N SER A 369 -33.86 -5.87 -30.23
CA SER A 369 -34.92 -4.84 -30.32
C SER A 369 -36.34 -5.26 -29.88
N THR A 370 -36.69 -6.53 -29.74
CA THR A 370 -38.09 -6.92 -29.39
C THR A 370 -38.23 -7.69 -28.08
N GLU A 371 -37.33 -8.63 -27.76
CA GLU A 371 -37.40 -9.40 -26.51
C GLU A 371 -37.24 -8.53 -25.25
N MET A 372 -36.42 -7.48 -25.34
CA MET A 372 -36.18 -6.55 -24.23
C MET A 372 -37.42 -5.72 -23.87
N GLU A 373 -38.30 -5.39 -24.82
CA GLU A 373 -39.50 -4.59 -24.50
C GLU A 373 -40.57 -5.41 -23.78
N ASP A 374 -40.74 -6.67 -24.18
CA ASP A 374 -41.67 -7.60 -23.53
C ASP A 374 -41.21 -7.95 -22.11
N GLU A 375 -39.90 -8.13 -21.91
CA GLU A 375 -39.31 -8.39 -20.58
C GLU A 375 -39.51 -7.19 -19.62
N ILE A 376 -39.29 -5.97 -20.11
CA ILE A 376 -39.44 -4.74 -19.30
C ILE A 376 -40.90 -4.50 -18.92
N GLU A 377 -41.85 -4.82 -19.81
CA GLU A 377 -43.28 -4.72 -19.51
C GLU A 377 -43.72 -5.73 -18.44
N ALA A 378 -43.22 -6.97 -18.52
CA ALA A 378 -43.48 -8.00 -17.53
C ALA A 378 -42.89 -7.64 -16.15
N GLU A 379 -41.64 -7.17 -16.12
CA GLU A 379 -40.98 -6.77 -14.89
C GLU A 379 -41.66 -5.56 -14.23
N TYR A 380 -42.05 -4.54 -15.00
CA TYR A 380 -42.78 -3.39 -14.46
C TYR A 380 -44.09 -3.82 -13.79
N ARG A 381 -44.85 -4.74 -14.40
CA ARG A 381 -46.11 -5.26 -13.84
C ARG A 381 -45.87 -5.96 -12.52
N GLN A 382 -44.85 -6.83 -12.46
CA GLN A 382 -44.50 -7.54 -11.23
C GLN A 382 -44.15 -6.58 -10.09
N LEU A 383 -43.24 -5.61 -10.34
CA LEU A 383 -42.81 -4.66 -9.32
C LEU A 383 -43.94 -3.72 -8.86
N PHE A 384 -44.85 -3.34 -9.76
CA PHE A 384 -46.02 -2.52 -9.45
C PHE A 384 -47.06 -3.29 -8.61
N GLU A 385 -47.28 -4.57 -8.90
CA GLU A 385 -48.16 -5.42 -8.09
C GLU A 385 -47.58 -5.68 -6.70
N GLU A 386 -46.26 -5.85 -6.58
CA GLU A 386 -45.57 -5.99 -5.30
C GLU A 386 -45.65 -4.71 -4.45
N SER A 387 -45.45 -3.53 -5.07
CA SER A 387 -45.63 -2.26 -4.34
C SER A 387 -47.06 -2.09 -3.84
N LYS A 388 -48.06 -2.50 -4.64
CA LYS A 388 -49.47 -2.41 -4.25
C LYS A 388 -49.82 -3.33 -3.07
N LYS A 389 -49.32 -4.57 -3.08
CA LYS A 389 -49.47 -5.51 -1.95
C LYS A 389 -48.78 -5.00 -0.67
N SER A 390 -47.66 -4.31 -0.82
CA SER A 390 -46.96 -3.69 0.32
C SER A 390 -47.68 -2.46 0.90
N GLU A 391 -48.44 -1.72 0.09
CA GLU A 391 -49.31 -0.63 0.57
C GLU A 391 -50.56 -1.19 1.28
N GLU A 392 -51.19 -2.23 0.71
CA GLU A 392 -52.39 -2.87 1.27
C GLU A 392 -52.09 -3.57 2.62
N THR A 393 -50.88 -4.12 2.83
CA THR A 393 -50.48 -4.72 4.11
C THR A 393 -50.12 -3.72 5.21
N VAL A 394 -49.80 -2.47 4.87
CA VAL A 394 -49.57 -1.39 5.84
C VAL A 394 -50.89 -0.75 6.30
N GLU A 395 -51.93 -0.76 5.47
CA GLU A 395 -53.26 -0.26 5.84
C GLU A 395 -54.11 -1.28 6.65
N GLU A 396 -53.78 -2.58 6.63
CA GLU A 396 -54.52 -3.65 7.35
C GLU A 396 -53.98 -4.00 8.76
N THR A 397 -53.22 -3.12 9.42
CA THR A 397 -53.03 -3.21 10.88
C THR A 397 -53.95 -2.22 11.60
N PRO A 398 -55.07 -2.67 12.19
CA PRO A 398 -55.84 -1.84 13.11
C PRO A 398 -54.93 -1.34 14.23
N GLN A 399 -54.78 -0.02 14.35
CA GLN A 399 -54.33 0.60 15.58
C GLN A 399 -55.34 0.27 16.69
N GLU A 400 -55.13 -0.83 17.42
CA GLU A 400 -55.67 -0.96 18.77
C GLU A 400 -55.00 0.11 19.64
N LEU A 401 -55.74 1.19 19.88
CA LEU A 401 -55.44 2.14 20.94
C LEU A 401 -55.34 1.35 22.26
N PRO A 402 -54.23 1.41 23.01
CA PRO A 402 -54.18 0.81 24.33
C PRO A 402 -55.23 1.50 25.23
N SER A 403 -56.14 0.70 25.77
CA SER A 403 -57.09 1.11 26.78
C SER A 403 -56.34 1.61 28.04
N PRO A 404 -56.85 2.64 28.73
CA PRO A 404 -56.18 3.24 29.88
C PRO A 404 -56.08 2.24 31.05
N PRO A 405 -54.95 2.18 31.77
CA PRO A 405 -54.81 1.29 32.91
C PRO A 405 -55.66 1.78 34.09
N THR A 406 -56.67 0.98 34.46
CA THR A 406 -57.33 1.05 35.77
C THR A 406 -56.39 0.44 36.81
N ASN A 407 -55.60 1.28 37.49
CA ASN A 407 -55.00 0.91 38.77
C ASN A 407 -55.84 1.53 39.88
N GLU A 408 -56.68 0.71 40.50
CA GLU A 408 -57.15 0.95 41.86
C GLU A 408 -55.94 0.97 42.80
N PRO A 409 -55.77 2.00 43.65
CA PRO A 409 -54.74 2.00 44.67
C PRO A 409 -55.12 1.08 45.83
N LEU A 410 -54.27 0.09 46.12
CA LEU A 410 -54.27 -0.64 47.39
C LEU A 410 -53.90 0.34 48.51
N GLU A 411 -54.90 0.77 49.29
CA GLU A 411 -54.70 1.44 50.57
C GLU A 411 -54.12 0.43 51.59
N ASP A 412 -52.83 0.61 51.91
CA ASP A 412 -52.23 0.10 53.14
C ASP A 412 -52.89 0.82 54.34
N LYS A 413 -53.91 0.19 54.93
CA LYS A 413 -54.38 0.56 56.27
C LYS A 413 -53.59 -0.19 57.33
N ILE A 414 -52.61 0.53 57.87
CA ILE A 414 -52.10 0.36 59.22
C ILE A 414 -53.29 0.55 60.19
N ALA A 415 -53.65 -0.50 60.94
CA ALA A 415 -54.45 -0.37 62.14
C ALA A 415 -54.00 -1.38 63.20
N LEU A 416 -53.45 -0.80 64.26
CA LEU A 416 -53.12 -1.33 65.57
C LEU A 416 -54.08 -2.41 66.11
N THR A 417 -53.50 -3.46 66.69
CA THR A 417 -54.11 -4.21 67.80
C THR A 417 -53.33 -3.94 69.07
N ASN A 418 -54.09 -3.45 70.06
CA ASN A 418 -53.86 -3.16 71.49
C ASN A 418 -52.62 -3.70 72.20
#